data_AF-A0A9P0AIF2-F1
#
_entry.id   AF-A0A9P0AIF2-F1
#
_cell.length_a   1.000
_cell.length_b   1.000
_cell.length_c   1.000
_cell.angle_alpha   90.00
_cell.angle_beta   90.00
_cell.angle_gamma   90.00
#
_symmetry.space_group_name_H-M   'P 1'
#
loop_
_entity.id
_entity.type
_entity.pdbx_description
1 polymer ?
#
loop_
_entity_poly.entity_id
_entity_poly.type
_entity_poly.pdbx_seq_one_letter_code
_entity_poly.pdbx_strand_id
1 'polypeptide(L)'
;MANRKASGIPQLKRLRSLSRQRVKANESSLIISGSPNSIFNYQHPSDDDKVLTTDVIMKAKDTGVLQLSEKGLVSAVPVVTFLTKQNEPERGRKVDFDDVESKKWWEEACLTTIDLSYNHITEIPSQLSVVHSLTHLNLQHNSLKALPDQLSYLHNLNELNLNHNHFKQIPMAVYSLPKLKVLSMTNNELVKVDYEIGDVVTLTFLDLSYNKIDSIPISMCQLVSLTCLNLESNLIRELPLELKFLTALEVFKAGKNLVAELPTFEFMSSIHMIDAARNQISSFPCLKMCHRLKELILSHNNIMVITAENIENLSSVSIMDLSNNNLAKLPDELGYLSSLTNLNVSSNSLVELPSTLCKLSNLKVLLVKSNPLDIRQDIINGGTNRVLQYLATKFMERQTSPPVSNTSPYSSEKNTRLPDKYTLRKRRALHLSGYSLTCVPESVLTDAEEAEVQLVDLSNNLLTDIPAEMGKLAKNLQELNLSKNTISSLSENIKPFINLWFLDLSCNRLSRLPEEFSELQHLKEVDLSFNLFTEMPSPLFNCTHIERISFENNKISKFNVKGLSQLTQLAVLNLTNNDLQQIPPEVGNLTQLIDLQLAGNGIRHPRREILETDTRTLLSWLRSRIP
;
A
#
# COMPACT_ATOMS: atom_id res chain seq x y z
N MET A 1 36.92 -64.60 -13.88
CA MET A 1 36.04 -64.21 -15.00
C MET A 1 36.20 -62.70 -15.20
N ALA A 2 37.10 -62.29 -16.09
CA ALA A 2 36.77 -61.85 -17.46
C ALA A 2 35.98 -60.52 -17.46
N ASN A 3 36.66 -59.37 -17.39
CA ASN A 3 37.23 -58.60 -18.52
C ASN A 3 36.18 -57.78 -19.30
N ARG A 4 36.18 -56.44 -19.14
CA ARG A 4 36.40 -55.48 -20.25
C ARG A 4 36.24 -54.01 -19.86
N LYS A 5 37.40 -53.34 -19.96
CA LYS A 5 37.70 -52.06 -20.65
C LYS A 5 37.21 -50.72 -20.08
N ALA A 6 38.26 -49.98 -19.70
CA ALA A 6 38.35 -48.54 -19.52
C ALA A 6 38.30 -47.73 -20.83
N SER A 7 37.73 -46.53 -20.73
CA SER A 7 38.03 -45.31 -21.50
C SER A 7 37.27 -44.17 -20.81
N GLY A 8 37.88 -43.21 -20.11
CA GLY A 8 38.82 -42.25 -20.65
C GLY A 8 38.14 -40.87 -20.70
N ILE A 9 38.00 -40.22 -19.54
CA ILE A 9 37.54 -38.84 -19.40
C ILE A 9 38.72 -37.90 -19.68
N PRO A 10 38.60 -37.02 -20.68
CA PRO A 10 39.00 -35.62 -20.44
C PRO A 10 38.12 -34.63 -21.23
N GLN A 11 36.99 -34.18 -20.65
CA GLN A 11 36.15 -33.11 -21.23
C GLN A 11 36.08 -31.82 -20.40
N LEU A 12 36.83 -31.68 -19.32
CA LEU A 12 36.80 -30.46 -18.47
C LEU A 12 37.92 -29.44 -18.73
N LYS A 13 38.78 -29.65 -19.76
CA LYS A 13 39.83 -28.67 -20.15
C LYS A 13 39.67 -28.04 -21.54
N ARG A 14 38.66 -28.43 -22.33
CA ARG A 14 38.40 -27.85 -23.69
C ARG A 14 37.30 -26.78 -23.73
N LEU A 15 36.52 -26.60 -22.66
CA LEU A 15 35.44 -25.59 -22.59
C LEU A 15 35.88 -24.24 -21.98
N ARG A 16 37.11 -24.15 -21.42
CA ARG A 16 37.68 -22.89 -20.90
C ARG A 16 38.62 -22.17 -21.88
N SER A 17 39.00 -22.79 -22.99
CA SER A 17 39.79 -22.16 -24.06
C SER A 17 38.93 -21.62 -25.22
N LEU A 18 37.74 -22.18 -25.45
CA LEU A 18 36.79 -21.72 -26.47
C LEU A 18 35.96 -20.49 -26.05
N SER A 19 35.89 -20.18 -24.76
CA SER A 19 35.21 -18.99 -24.21
C SER A 19 36.11 -17.76 -24.09
N ARG A 20 37.44 -17.90 -24.28
CA ARG A 20 38.41 -16.78 -24.27
C ARG A 20 38.91 -16.36 -25.65
N GLN A 21 38.66 -17.14 -26.71
CA GLN A 21 38.94 -16.75 -28.11
C GLN A 21 37.72 -16.16 -28.85
N ARG A 22 36.51 -16.23 -28.29
CA ARG A 22 35.29 -15.63 -28.86
C ARG A 22 34.96 -14.22 -28.33
N VAL A 23 35.78 -13.68 -27.43
CA VAL A 23 35.57 -12.36 -26.78
C VAL A 23 36.63 -11.32 -27.22
N LYS A 24 37.48 -11.63 -28.20
CA LYS A 24 38.50 -10.70 -28.74
C LYS A 24 38.58 -10.63 -30.27
N ALA A 25 37.55 -11.09 -30.98
CA ALA A 25 37.58 -11.17 -32.45
C ALA A 25 36.25 -10.75 -33.12
N ASN A 26 35.51 -9.81 -32.53
CA ASN A 26 34.33 -9.20 -33.16
C ASN A 26 34.37 -7.66 -33.17
N GLU A 27 35.51 -7.06 -32.84
CA GLU A 27 35.83 -5.69 -33.19
C GLU A 27 36.78 -5.76 -34.40
N SER A 28 36.47 -5.04 -35.48
CA SER A 28 37.23 -4.96 -36.74
C SER A 28 37.23 -6.20 -37.65
N SER A 29 36.16 -6.39 -38.45
CA SER A 29 36.20 -6.80 -39.88
C SER A 29 34.87 -7.40 -40.35
N LEU A 30 33.97 -6.57 -40.89
CA LEU A 30 32.90 -7.01 -41.79
C LEU A 30 32.61 -5.85 -42.78
N ILE A 31 33.58 -5.58 -43.64
CA ILE A 31 33.33 -4.94 -44.93
C ILE A 31 32.98 -6.11 -45.88
N ILE A 32 31.70 -6.33 -46.14
CA ILE A 32 31.24 -7.16 -47.25
C ILE A 32 30.57 -6.23 -48.26
N SER A 33 31.18 -6.17 -49.43
CA SER A 33 30.71 -5.49 -50.62
C SER A 33 29.49 -6.18 -51.23
N GLY A 34 28.47 -5.37 -51.56
CA GLY A 34 27.61 -5.52 -52.74
C GLY A 34 26.60 -6.67 -52.82
N SER A 35 25.33 -6.38 -52.53
CA SER A 35 24.17 -6.82 -53.33
C SER A 35 22.91 -5.96 -52.99
N PRO A 36 22.07 -5.58 -53.98
CA PRO A 36 21.20 -4.39 -53.87
C PRO A 36 19.80 -4.66 -53.29
N ASN A 37 19.61 -5.65 -52.41
CA ASN A 37 18.28 -6.01 -51.87
C ASN A 37 18.32 -6.58 -50.43
N SER A 38 19.02 -5.90 -49.52
CA SER A 38 18.87 -6.16 -48.08
C SER A 38 17.92 -5.13 -47.46
N ILE A 39 16.82 -5.60 -46.88
CA ILE A 39 15.80 -4.82 -46.14
C ILE A 39 16.37 -4.20 -44.85
N PHE A 40 17.60 -4.58 -44.46
CA PHE A 40 18.32 -4.06 -43.30
C PHE A 40 19.65 -3.48 -43.74
N ASN A 41 19.64 -2.25 -44.26
CA ASN A 41 20.83 -1.41 -44.23
C ASN A 41 20.85 -0.73 -42.86
N TYR A 42 21.86 -1.06 -42.04
CA TYR A 42 22.19 -0.23 -40.88
C TYR A 42 22.55 1.16 -41.42
N GLN A 43 21.66 2.14 -41.24
CA GLN A 43 21.92 3.52 -41.65
C GLN A 43 23.16 4.02 -40.91
N HIS A 44 24.13 4.55 -41.64
CA HIS A 44 25.26 5.23 -41.04
C HIS A 44 24.77 6.61 -40.54
N PRO A 45 25.33 7.22 -39.47
CA PRO A 45 24.88 8.54 -38.98
C PRO A 45 24.87 9.66 -40.04
N SER A 46 25.62 9.48 -41.14
CA SER A 46 25.66 10.37 -42.30
C SER A 46 24.47 10.22 -43.26
N ASP A 47 23.71 9.12 -43.18
CA ASP A 47 22.48 8.90 -43.95
C ASP A 47 21.24 9.48 -43.24
N ASP A 48 21.32 9.72 -41.93
CA ASP A 48 20.25 10.35 -41.14
C ASP A 48 19.87 11.74 -41.70
N ASP A 49 20.84 12.51 -42.20
CA ASP A 49 20.61 13.84 -42.79
C ASP A 49 19.69 13.82 -44.03
N LYS A 50 19.56 12.68 -44.71
CA LYS A 50 18.69 12.52 -45.89
C LYS A 50 17.21 12.36 -45.52
N VAL A 51 16.90 12.13 -44.24
CA VAL A 51 15.53 11.93 -43.75
C VAL A 51 14.74 13.24 -43.68
N LEU A 52 15.41 14.37 -43.51
CA LEU A 52 14.80 15.70 -43.54
C LEU A 52 14.54 16.17 -44.97
N THR A 53 13.42 15.72 -45.53
CA THR A 53 12.91 16.25 -46.79
C THR A 53 12.30 17.65 -46.60
N THR A 54 12.24 18.44 -47.67
CA THR A 54 11.62 19.77 -47.67
C THR A 54 10.18 19.73 -47.17
N ASP A 55 9.43 18.68 -47.50
CA ASP A 55 8.03 18.53 -47.11
C ASP A 55 7.87 18.32 -45.60
N VAL A 56 8.77 17.56 -44.97
CA VAL A 56 8.78 17.37 -43.51
C VAL A 56 9.08 18.69 -42.79
N ILE A 57 10.03 19.46 -43.32
CA ILE A 57 10.38 20.78 -42.78
C ILE A 57 9.20 21.75 -42.91
N MET A 58 8.56 21.83 -44.08
CA MET A 58 7.39 22.70 -44.28
C MET A 58 6.23 22.29 -43.38
N LYS A 59 5.92 20.99 -43.29
CA LYS A 59 4.85 20.49 -42.41
C LYS A 59 5.13 20.78 -40.93
N ALA A 60 6.39 20.67 -40.50
CA ALA A 60 6.79 21.03 -39.14
C ALA A 60 6.61 22.53 -38.86
N LYS A 61 6.95 23.39 -39.85
CA LYS A 61 6.72 24.84 -39.78
C LYS A 61 5.24 25.23 -39.84
N ASP A 62 4.39 24.41 -40.46
CA ASP A 62 2.94 24.64 -40.53
C ASP A 62 2.23 24.23 -39.24
N THR A 63 2.63 23.11 -38.66
CA THR A 63 1.90 22.46 -37.56
C THR A 63 2.54 22.66 -36.20
N GLY A 64 3.83 23.04 -36.14
CA GLY A 64 4.62 23.00 -34.92
C GLY A 64 4.99 21.58 -34.47
N VAL A 65 4.79 20.57 -35.32
CA VAL A 65 5.05 19.15 -35.01
C VAL A 65 6.10 18.59 -35.93
N LEU A 66 7.23 18.15 -35.38
CA LEU A 66 8.30 17.47 -36.11
C LEU A 66 8.12 15.95 -35.96
N GLN A 67 7.57 15.31 -36.99
CA GLN A 67 7.36 13.86 -37.04
C GLN A 67 8.53 13.15 -37.74
N LEU A 68 9.32 12.43 -36.97
CA LEU A 68 10.48 11.65 -37.43
C LEU A 68 10.44 10.20 -36.92
N SER A 69 9.24 9.69 -36.64
CA SER A 69 9.04 8.30 -36.20
C SER A 69 9.29 7.28 -37.31
N GLU A 70 9.76 6.08 -36.94
CA GLU A 70 9.94 4.93 -37.85
C GLU A 70 10.86 5.20 -39.06
N LYS A 71 11.89 6.05 -38.88
CA LYS A 71 12.81 6.44 -39.96
C LYS A 71 14.12 5.65 -39.97
N GLY A 72 14.35 4.81 -38.96
CA GLY A 72 15.57 4.02 -38.81
C GLY A 72 16.77 4.82 -38.31
N LEU A 73 16.53 6.00 -37.71
CA LEU A 73 17.56 6.94 -37.30
C LEU A 73 18.48 6.33 -36.24
N VAL A 74 19.79 6.47 -36.42
CA VAL A 74 20.79 6.04 -35.42
C VAL A 74 21.22 7.20 -34.53
N SER A 75 21.11 8.44 -35.04
CA SER A 75 21.41 9.66 -34.29
C SER A 75 20.28 10.68 -34.45
N ALA A 76 20.09 11.52 -33.43
CA ALA A 76 19.20 12.67 -33.48
C ALA A 76 19.82 13.88 -34.22
N VAL A 77 20.84 13.67 -35.07
CA VAL A 77 21.43 14.68 -35.97
C VAL A 77 20.37 15.42 -36.80
N PRO A 78 19.33 14.78 -37.37
CA PRO A 78 18.31 15.49 -38.12
C PRO A 78 17.68 16.63 -37.31
N VAL A 79 17.43 16.41 -36.01
CA VAL A 79 16.89 17.47 -35.14
C VAL A 79 17.84 18.66 -35.09
N VAL A 80 19.15 18.43 -34.94
CA VAL A 80 20.16 19.51 -34.97
C VAL A 80 20.14 20.22 -36.32
N THR A 81 20.08 19.47 -37.43
CA THR A 81 20.02 20.02 -38.80
C THR A 81 18.74 20.85 -39.03
N PHE A 82 17.61 20.47 -38.44
CA PHE A 82 16.38 21.27 -38.47
C PHE A 82 16.54 22.55 -37.66
N LEU A 83 17.12 22.46 -36.45
CA LEU A 83 17.32 23.61 -35.56
C LEU A 83 18.33 24.62 -36.10
N THR A 84 19.40 24.17 -36.75
CA THR A 84 20.35 25.06 -37.41
C THR A 84 19.71 25.78 -38.60
N LYS A 85 18.84 25.11 -39.36
CA LYS A 85 18.05 25.73 -40.44
C LYS A 85 17.01 26.73 -39.93
N GLN A 86 16.48 26.57 -38.71
CA GLN A 86 15.62 27.58 -38.08
C GLN A 86 16.41 28.79 -37.55
N ASN A 87 17.63 28.58 -37.06
CA ASN A 87 18.44 29.62 -36.40
C ASN A 87 19.41 30.38 -37.33
N GLU A 88 19.35 30.19 -38.65
CA GLU A 88 20.16 31.03 -39.55
C GLU A 88 19.77 32.51 -39.39
N PRO A 89 20.73 33.40 -39.06
CA PRO A 89 20.42 34.80 -38.79
C PRO A 89 19.84 35.46 -40.04
N GLU A 90 18.58 35.89 -39.95
CA GLU A 90 17.83 36.55 -41.02
C GLU A 90 18.33 37.95 -41.41
N ARG A 91 19.59 38.29 -41.11
CA ARG A 91 20.21 39.54 -41.53
C ARG A 91 20.54 39.47 -43.03
N GLY A 92 19.53 39.70 -43.88
CA GLY A 92 19.73 39.94 -45.31
C GLY A 92 18.68 39.40 -46.28
N ARG A 93 17.59 38.76 -45.82
CA ARG A 93 16.51 38.38 -46.75
C ARG A 93 15.80 39.65 -47.23
N LYS A 94 15.84 39.90 -48.55
CA LYS A 94 14.95 40.88 -49.19
C LYS A 94 13.52 40.38 -48.97
N VAL A 95 12.73 41.15 -48.25
CA VAL A 95 11.30 40.90 -48.08
C VAL A 95 10.64 41.30 -49.39
N ASP A 96 10.27 40.31 -50.19
CA ASP A 96 9.42 40.55 -51.35
C ASP A 96 7.97 40.48 -50.88
N PHE A 97 7.27 41.62 -50.94
CA PHE A 97 5.87 41.69 -50.53
C PHE A 97 4.92 41.11 -51.59
N ASP A 98 5.43 40.90 -52.81
CA ASP A 98 4.67 40.38 -53.96
C ASP A 98 4.84 38.86 -54.14
N ASP A 99 5.69 38.22 -53.34
CA ASP A 99 5.82 36.76 -53.30
C ASP A 99 4.66 36.16 -52.50
N VAL A 100 3.63 35.71 -53.23
CA VAL A 100 2.44 35.03 -52.70
C VAL A 100 2.67 33.51 -52.57
N GLU A 101 3.72 32.96 -53.19
CA GLU A 101 4.00 31.52 -53.23
C GLU A 101 4.88 31.05 -52.07
N SER A 102 5.78 31.89 -51.55
CA SER A 102 6.60 31.53 -50.39
C SER A 102 5.92 31.86 -49.06
N LYS A 103 5.82 30.85 -48.18
CA LYS A 103 5.26 31.02 -46.85
C LYS A 103 6.13 31.99 -46.04
N LYS A 104 5.48 33.02 -45.48
CA LYS A 104 6.13 34.06 -44.69
C LYS A 104 6.60 33.49 -43.36
N TRP A 105 7.83 33.81 -42.98
CA TRP A 105 8.48 33.25 -41.78
C TRP A 105 7.78 33.63 -40.47
N TRP A 106 7.07 34.76 -40.43
CA TRP A 106 6.24 35.17 -39.28
C TRP A 106 4.90 34.42 -39.17
N GLU A 107 4.56 33.59 -40.16
CA GLU A 107 3.40 32.67 -40.14
C GLU A 107 3.81 31.23 -39.75
N GLU A 108 5.08 31.01 -39.42
CA GLU A 108 5.59 29.72 -38.95
C GLU A 108 5.16 29.46 -37.51
N ALA A 109 4.64 28.26 -37.26
CA ALA A 109 4.29 27.81 -35.93
C ALA A 109 5.55 27.50 -35.13
N CYS A 110 5.59 27.91 -33.86
CA CYS A 110 6.62 27.48 -32.93
C CYS A 110 6.59 25.96 -32.77
N LEU A 111 7.76 25.32 -32.72
CA LEU A 111 7.83 23.87 -32.57
C LEU A 111 7.39 23.47 -31.15
N THR A 112 6.25 22.79 -31.04
CA THR A 112 5.64 22.36 -29.78
C THR A 112 5.78 20.88 -29.51
N THR A 113 5.90 20.05 -30.56
CA THR A 113 5.96 18.59 -30.44
C THR A 113 7.07 18.01 -31.31
N ILE A 114 7.87 17.11 -30.75
CA ILE A 114 8.86 16.33 -31.48
C ILE A 114 8.61 14.86 -31.22
N ASP A 115 8.43 14.09 -32.29
CA ASP A 115 8.27 12.64 -32.23
C ASP A 115 9.43 11.96 -32.98
N LEU A 116 10.29 11.28 -32.23
CA LEU A 116 11.42 10.48 -32.72
C LEU A 116 11.23 9.00 -32.35
N SER A 117 9.99 8.57 -32.13
CA SER A 117 9.69 7.21 -31.70
C SER A 117 10.02 6.14 -32.74
N TYR A 118 10.24 4.91 -32.29
CA TYR A 118 10.52 3.76 -33.17
C TYR A 118 11.73 3.98 -34.08
N ASN A 119 12.84 4.39 -33.48
CA ASN A 119 14.13 4.54 -34.16
C ASN A 119 15.21 3.74 -33.40
N HIS A 120 16.48 3.94 -33.75
CA HIS A 120 17.63 3.30 -33.13
C HIS A 120 18.56 4.33 -32.47
N ILE A 121 17.99 5.45 -32.00
CA ILE A 121 18.76 6.57 -31.47
C ILE A 121 19.43 6.16 -30.16
N THR A 122 20.74 6.38 -30.07
CA THR A 122 21.53 6.05 -28.86
C THR A 122 21.73 7.24 -27.94
N GLU A 123 21.78 8.46 -28.48
CA GLU A 123 22.04 9.69 -27.74
C GLU A 123 21.21 10.87 -28.30
N ILE A 124 20.78 11.75 -27.40
CA ILE A 124 20.11 13.00 -27.75
C ILE A 124 21.10 14.17 -27.64
N PRO A 125 21.24 15.01 -28.67
CA PRO A 125 22.14 16.16 -28.68
C PRO A 125 21.67 17.24 -27.69
N SER A 126 22.63 17.91 -27.02
CA SER A 126 22.34 19.00 -26.07
C SER A 126 21.68 20.22 -26.72
N GLN A 127 21.84 20.37 -28.05
CA GLN A 127 21.23 21.42 -28.85
C GLN A 127 19.69 21.36 -28.87
N LEU A 128 19.07 20.23 -28.49
CA LEU A 128 17.62 20.15 -28.32
C LEU A 128 17.09 21.14 -27.28
N SER A 129 17.93 21.55 -26.32
CA SER A 129 17.59 22.54 -25.29
C SER A 129 17.19 23.92 -25.83
N VAL A 130 17.54 24.25 -27.09
CA VAL A 130 17.23 25.56 -27.71
C VAL A 130 15.74 25.73 -28.01
N VAL A 131 14.96 24.64 -28.03
CA VAL A 131 13.52 24.65 -28.35
C VAL A 131 12.68 24.92 -27.10
N HIS A 132 12.76 26.14 -26.57
CA HIS A 132 12.05 26.52 -25.34
C HIS A 132 10.50 26.43 -25.45
N SER A 133 9.96 26.38 -26.67
CA SER A 133 8.52 26.19 -26.94
C SER A 133 8.05 24.74 -26.85
N LEU A 134 8.96 23.77 -26.71
CA LEU A 134 8.61 22.36 -26.73
C LEU A 134 7.74 21.98 -25.53
N THR A 135 6.65 21.29 -25.81
CA THR A 135 5.65 20.83 -24.84
C THR A 135 5.54 19.32 -24.78
N HIS A 136 5.77 18.61 -25.89
CA HIS A 136 5.70 17.16 -25.97
C HIS A 136 6.94 16.61 -26.67
N LEU A 137 7.62 15.66 -26.03
CA LEU A 137 8.79 14.98 -26.57
C LEU A 137 8.61 13.46 -26.48
N ASN A 138 8.49 12.81 -27.64
CA ASN A 138 8.36 11.37 -27.73
C ASN A 138 9.65 10.72 -28.24
N LEU A 139 10.25 9.89 -27.40
CA LEU A 139 11.51 9.17 -27.65
C LEU A 139 11.34 7.65 -27.45
N GLN A 140 10.10 7.14 -27.44
CA GLN A 140 9.85 5.72 -27.19
C GLN A 140 10.47 4.79 -28.25
N HIS A 141 10.75 3.54 -27.88
CA HIS A 141 11.33 2.54 -28.79
C HIS A 141 12.59 3.06 -29.47
N ASN A 142 13.60 3.39 -28.65
CA ASN A 142 14.94 3.77 -29.09
C ASN A 142 15.98 2.97 -28.29
N SER A 143 17.26 3.30 -28.45
CA SER A 143 18.37 2.65 -27.73
C SER A 143 19.04 3.60 -26.74
N LEU A 144 18.26 4.54 -26.17
CA LEU A 144 18.77 5.58 -25.27
C LEU A 144 19.18 4.99 -23.91
N LYS A 145 20.29 5.48 -23.38
CA LYS A 145 20.81 5.13 -22.03
C LYS A 145 20.83 6.30 -21.06
N ALA A 146 20.93 7.52 -21.59
CA ALA A 146 21.01 8.77 -20.85
C ALA A 146 20.38 9.90 -21.67
N LEU A 147 20.02 10.99 -20.98
CA LEU A 147 19.62 12.25 -21.60
C LEU A 147 20.64 13.33 -21.21
N PRO A 148 20.86 14.34 -22.06
CA PRO A 148 21.75 15.46 -21.73
C PRO A 148 21.14 16.32 -20.61
N ASP A 149 21.98 16.78 -19.68
CA ASP A 149 21.55 17.63 -18.55
C ASP A 149 20.90 18.94 -19.01
N GLN A 150 21.29 19.44 -20.18
CA GLN A 150 20.73 20.64 -20.81
C GLN A 150 19.24 20.49 -21.18
N LEU A 151 18.69 19.28 -21.19
CA LEU A 151 17.25 19.06 -21.41
C LEU A 151 16.40 19.75 -20.33
N SER A 152 16.97 20.03 -19.16
CA SER A 152 16.35 20.81 -18.08
C SER A 152 15.96 22.24 -18.47
N TYR A 153 16.55 22.81 -19.53
CA TYR A 153 16.21 24.15 -20.04
C TYR A 153 14.89 24.21 -20.81
N LEU A 154 14.24 23.06 -21.05
CA LEU A 154 12.92 22.99 -21.68
C LEU A 154 11.81 23.35 -20.69
N HIS A 155 11.67 24.63 -20.38
CA HIS A 155 10.76 25.15 -19.36
C HIS A 155 9.26 24.93 -19.62
N ASN A 156 8.87 24.56 -20.85
CA ASN A 156 7.48 24.31 -21.22
C ASN A 156 7.15 22.84 -21.48
N LEU A 157 8.10 21.93 -21.25
CA LEU A 157 7.89 20.51 -21.48
C LEU A 157 6.86 19.95 -20.48
N ASN A 158 5.74 19.47 -21.01
CA ASN A 158 4.64 18.90 -20.23
C ASN A 158 4.64 17.37 -20.29
N GLU A 159 5.02 16.79 -21.43
CA GLU A 159 5.00 15.34 -21.65
C GLU A 159 6.34 14.84 -22.19
N LEU A 160 6.89 13.84 -21.51
CA LEU A 160 8.12 13.16 -21.88
C LEU A 160 7.89 11.65 -21.89
N ASN A 161 7.99 11.04 -23.08
CA ASN A 161 7.87 9.60 -23.27
C ASN A 161 9.22 8.98 -23.60
N LEU A 162 9.71 8.11 -22.72
CA LEU A 162 10.99 7.39 -22.80
C LEU A 162 10.78 5.85 -22.77
N ASN A 163 9.57 5.38 -23.08
CA ASN A 163 9.23 3.95 -23.03
C ASN A 163 10.14 3.11 -23.95
N HIS A 164 10.39 1.85 -23.58
CA HIS A 164 11.18 0.91 -24.40
C HIS A 164 12.56 1.48 -24.80
N ASN A 165 13.36 1.83 -23.79
CA ASN A 165 14.76 2.24 -23.93
C ASN A 165 15.64 1.42 -22.95
N HIS A 166 16.89 1.82 -22.74
CA HIS A 166 17.85 1.15 -21.86
C HIS A 166 18.28 2.01 -20.67
N PHE A 167 17.37 2.83 -20.13
CA PHE A 167 17.67 3.66 -18.95
C PHE A 167 17.84 2.80 -17.69
N LYS A 168 18.93 3.02 -16.96
CA LYS A 168 19.21 2.35 -15.66
C LYS A 168 18.78 3.16 -14.45
N GLN A 169 18.65 4.47 -14.63
CA GLN A 169 18.18 5.44 -13.65
C GLN A 169 17.41 6.54 -14.38
N ILE A 170 16.58 7.28 -13.66
CA ILE A 170 15.90 8.45 -14.22
C ILE A 170 16.96 9.56 -14.41
N PRO A 171 17.08 10.18 -15.59
CA PRO A 171 18.08 11.21 -15.84
C PRO A 171 17.88 12.47 -14.96
N MET A 172 18.96 13.06 -14.46
CA MET A 172 18.91 14.26 -13.60
C MET A 172 18.14 15.43 -14.24
N ALA A 173 18.20 15.56 -15.56
CA ALA A 173 17.46 16.56 -16.30
C ALA A 173 15.94 16.50 -16.04
N VAL A 174 15.37 15.31 -15.81
CA VAL A 174 13.94 15.10 -15.59
C VAL A 174 13.48 15.75 -14.29
N TYR A 175 14.28 15.64 -13.22
CA TYR A 175 13.96 16.22 -11.91
C TYR A 175 13.89 17.75 -11.93
N SER A 176 14.59 18.39 -12.87
CA SER A 176 14.65 19.86 -12.98
C SER A 176 13.63 20.47 -13.94
N LEU A 177 12.71 19.67 -14.51
CA LEU A 177 11.71 20.18 -15.45
C LEU A 177 10.52 20.81 -14.70
N PRO A 178 10.29 22.14 -14.84
CA PRO A 178 9.36 22.86 -13.96
C PRO A 178 7.87 22.58 -14.25
N LYS A 179 7.53 22.17 -15.48
CA LYS A 179 6.13 21.99 -15.92
C LYS A 179 5.78 20.55 -16.32
N LEU A 180 6.64 19.59 -16.02
CA LEU A 180 6.43 18.21 -16.45
C LEU A 180 5.20 17.60 -15.76
N LYS A 181 4.20 17.20 -16.55
CA LYS A 181 2.96 16.59 -16.08
C LYS A 181 2.89 15.10 -16.33
N VAL A 182 3.51 14.63 -17.40
CA VAL A 182 3.44 13.24 -17.85
C VAL A 182 4.85 12.72 -18.07
N LEU A 183 5.23 11.71 -17.30
CA LEU A 183 6.47 10.98 -17.46
C LEU A 183 6.18 9.50 -17.66
N SER A 184 6.59 8.96 -18.81
CA SER A 184 6.49 7.53 -19.11
C SER A 184 7.87 6.95 -19.35
N MET A 185 8.26 5.95 -18.56
CA MET A 185 9.53 5.22 -18.67
C MET A 185 9.32 3.70 -18.60
N THR A 186 8.21 3.21 -19.14
CA THR A 186 7.85 1.79 -19.18
C THR A 186 8.90 0.97 -19.93
N ASN A 187 9.13 -0.27 -19.49
CA ASN A 187 9.99 -1.24 -20.19
C ASN A 187 11.43 -0.71 -20.42
N ASN A 188 12.04 -0.24 -19.33
CA ASN A 188 13.44 0.17 -19.24
C ASN A 188 14.20 -0.79 -18.30
N GLU A 189 15.40 -0.40 -17.87
CA GLU A 189 16.24 -1.17 -16.95
C GLU A 189 16.42 -0.44 -15.61
N LEU A 190 15.43 0.37 -15.19
CA LEU A 190 15.51 1.19 -13.98
C LEU A 190 15.65 0.29 -12.75
N VAL A 191 16.70 0.51 -11.96
CA VAL A 191 16.96 -0.28 -10.72
C VAL A 191 16.43 0.43 -9.47
N LYS A 192 16.44 1.77 -9.48
CA LYS A 192 16.01 2.60 -8.37
C LYS A 192 15.41 3.91 -8.88
N VAL A 193 14.62 4.55 -8.03
CA VAL A 193 14.12 5.92 -8.21
C VAL A 193 14.81 6.79 -7.17
N ASP A 194 15.48 7.86 -7.59
CA ASP A 194 16.19 8.75 -6.65
C ASP A 194 15.21 9.70 -5.94
N TYR A 195 15.65 10.31 -4.83
CA TYR A 195 14.77 11.09 -3.97
C TYR A 195 14.29 12.39 -4.63
N GLU A 196 15.03 12.90 -5.62
CA GLU A 196 14.72 14.09 -6.41
C GLU A 196 13.41 13.96 -7.23
N ILE A 197 12.85 12.74 -7.37
CA ILE A 197 11.53 12.57 -8.01
C ILE A 197 10.43 13.39 -7.30
N GLY A 198 10.57 13.63 -5.98
CA GLY A 198 9.64 14.43 -5.20
C GLY A 198 9.62 15.92 -5.58
N ASP A 199 10.68 16.43 -6.22
CA ASP A 199 10.77 17.83 -6.64
C ASP A 199 9.85 18.16 -7.82
N VAL A 200 9.42 17.15 -8.58
CA VAL A 200 8.57 17.30 -9.78
C VAL A 200 7.08 17.31 -9.40
N VAL A 201 6.69 18.22 -8.50
CA VAL A 201 5.34 18.31 -7.90
C VAL A 201 4.21 18.53 -8.93
N THR A 202 4.57 18.93 -10.16
CA THR A 202 3.64 19.12 -11.28
C THR A 202 3.21 17.82 -11.97
N LEU A 203 3.84 16.68 -11.65
CA LEU A 203 3.51 15.38 -12.23
C LEU A 203 2.08 14.95 -11.88
N THR A 204 1.36 14.55 -12.93
CA THR A 204 0.00 14.01 -12.88
C THR A 204 -0.02 12.55 -13.29
N PHE A 205 0.85 12.14 -14.20
CA PHE A 205 0.95 10.77 -14.69
C PHE A 205 2.41 10.29 -14.62
N LEU A 206 2.62 9.18 -13.92
CA LEU A 206 3.92 8.53 -13.80
C LEU A 206 3.79 7.03 -14.10
N ASP A 207 4.44 6.60 -15.19
CA ASP A 207 4.55 5.18 -15.55
C ASP A 207 6.01 4.72 -15.49
N LEU A 208 6.29 3.85 -14.52
CA LEU A 208 7.58 3.18 -14.31
C LEU A 208 7.45 1.66 -14.41
N SER A 209 6.41 1.15 -15.08
CA SER A 209 6.15 -0.28 -15.18
C SER A 209 7.18 -1.04 -16.02
N TYR A 210 7.29 -2.36 -15.85
CA TYR A 210 8.24 -3.21 -16.56
C TYR A 210 9.69 -2.76 -16.40
N ASN A 211 10.10 -2.48 -15.16
CA ASN A 211 11.47 -2.10 -14.81
C ASN A 211 12.03 -3.10 -13.77
N LYS A 212 13.14 -2.75 -13.13
CA LYS A 212 13.81 -3.57 -12.10
C LYS A 212 13.87 -2.81 -10.76
N ILE A 213 12.88 -1.96 -10.50
CA ILE A 213 12.84 -1.10 -9.31
C ILE A 213 12.62 -1.97 -8.08
N ASP A 214 13.49 -1.85 -7.07
CA ASP A 214 13.42 -2.63 -5.83
C ASP A 214 12.71 -1.90 -4.68
N SER A 215 12.72 -0.57 -4.70
CA SER A 215 12.25 0.31 -3.65
C SER A 215 11.80 1.66 -4.21
N ILE A 216 10.88 2.30 -3.48
CA ILE A 216 10.32 3.60 -3.85
C ILE A 216 10.68 4.61 -2.75
N PRO A 217 11.24 5.78 -3.10
CA PRO A 217 11.59 6.79 -2.12
C PRO A 217 10.35 7.46 -1.53
N ILE A 218 10.41 7.79 -0.23
CA ILE A 218 9.33 8.49 0.49
C ILE A 218 9.00 9.85 -0.16
N SER A 219 9.99 10.51 -0.77
CA SER A 219 9.80 11.78 -1.47
C SER A 219 8.82 11.70 -2.64
N MET A 220 8.61 10.52 -3.24
CA MET A 220 7.58 10.34 -4.28
C MET A 220 6.16 10.62 -3.75
N CYS A 221 5.95 10.51 -2.43
CA CYS A 221 4.69 10.84 -1.79
C CYS A 221 4.41 12.36 -1.73
N GLN A 222 5.37 13.20 -2.12
CA GLN A 222 5.21 14.66 -2.26
C GLN A 222 4.52 15.05 -3.57
N LEU A 223 4.30 14.11 -4.48
CA LEU A 223 3.64 14.33 -5.77
C LEU A 223 2.11 14.47 -5.61
N VAL A 224 1.67 15.51 -4.89
CA VAL A 224 0.25 15.70 -4.51
C VAL A 224 -0.69 15.83 -5.70
N SER A 225 -0.16 16.19 -6.88
CA SER A 225 -0.92 16.33 -8.14
C SER A 225 -1.07 15.01 -8.91
N LEU A 226 -0.47 13.91 -8.45
CA LEU A 226 -0.41 12.66 -9.18
C LEU A 226 -1.79 11.98 -9.20
N THR A 227 -2.30 11.73 -10.40
CA THR A 227 -3.59 11.07 -10.65
C THR A 227 -3.39 9.60 -11.05
N CYS A 228 -2.29 9.28 -11.73
CA CYS A 228 -1.98 7.91 -12.14
C CYS A 228 -0.54 7.53 -11.79
N LEU A 229 -0.40 6.44 -11.03
CA LEU A 229 0.88 5.83 -10.67
C LEU A 229 0.89 4.37 -11.12
N ASN A 230 1.75 4.07 -12.11
CA ASN A 230 1.94 2.72 -12.61
C ASN A 230 3.35 2.19 -12.28
N LEU A 231 3.39 1.16 -11.46
CA LEU A 231 4.58 0.47 -10.95
C LEU A 231 4.55 -1.03 -11.26
N GLU A 232 3.66 -1.47 -12.16
CA GLU A 232 3.47 -2.89 -12.49
C GLU A 232 4.77 -3.55 -12.98
N SER A 233 4.98 -4.83 -12.68
CA SER A 233 6.12 -5.62 -13.18
C SER A 233 7.47 -5.02 -12.80
N ASN A 234 7.69 -4.84 -11.50
CA ASN A 234 8.95 -4.42 -10.90
C ASN A 234 9.40 -5.44 -9.84
N LEU A 235 10.39 -5.09 -9.02
CA LEU A 235 10.92 -5.93 -7.93
C LEU A 235 10.62 -5.32 -6.55
N ILE A 236 9.56 -4.50 -6.45
CA ILE A 236 9.23 -3.74 -5.25
C ILE A 236 8.83 -4.69 -4.13
N ARG A 237 9.49 -4.59 -2.98
CA ARG A 237 9.19 -5.41 -1.78
C ARG A 237 8.25 -4.72 -0.80
N GLU A 238 8.38 -3.40 -0.68
CA GLU A 238 7.62 -2.59 0.26
C GLU A 238 7.23 -1.27 -0.40
N LEU A 239 6.06 -0.76 0.00
CA LEU A 239 5.56 0.54 -0.39
C LEU A 239 5.56 1.46 0.83
N PRO A 240 5.98 2.73 0.70
CA PRO A 240 6.02 3.65 1.83
C PRO A 240 4.61 3.91 2.38
N LEU A 241 4.49 4.01 3.71
CA LEU A 241 3.20 4.29 4.38
C LEU A 241 2.69 5.70 4.06
N GLU A 242 3.59 6.60 3.66
CA GLU A 242 3.31 7.97 3.24
C GLU A 242 2.56 8.05 1.90
N LEU A 243 2.39 6.94 1.16
CA LEU A 243 1.62 6.92 -0.10
C LEU A 243 0.19 7.46 0.09
N LYS A 244 -0.34 7.38 1.32
CA LYS A 244 -1.62 7.93 1.75
C LYS A 244 -1.79 9.44 1.50
N PHE A 245 -0.69 10.19 1.36
CA PHE A 245 -0.73 11.63 1.08
C PHE A 245 -1.07 11.98 -0.38
N LEU A 246 -1.06 11.00 -1.29
CA LEU A 246 -1.44 11.17 -2.70
C LEU A 246 -2.97 11.26 -2.86
N THR A 247 -3.56 12.33 -2.33
CA THR A 247 -5.02 12.52 -2.28
C THR A 247 -5.70 12.67 -3.64
N ALA A 248 -4.94 13.10 -4.67
CA ALA A 248 -5.41 13.22 -6.04
C ALA A 248 -5.35 11.90 -6.84
N LEU A 249 -4.81 10.82 -6.27
CA LEU A 249 -4.57 9.59 -7.01
C LEU A 249 -5.91 8.91 -7.37
N GLU A 250 -6.09 8.67 -8.66
CA GLU A 250 -7.26 8.04 -9.26
C GLU A 250 -6.98 6.56 -9.61
N VAL A 251 -5.77 6.29 -10.10
CA VAL A 251 -5.33 4.97 -10.58
C VAL A 251 -4.01 4.59 -9.91
N PHE A 252 -4.04 3.46 -9.21
CA PHE A 252 -2.84 2.86 -8.62
C PHE A 252 -2.63 1.45 -9.16
N LYS A 253 -1.50 1.22 -9.82
CA LYS A 253 -1.10 -0.10 -10.34
C LYS A 253 0.25 -0.50 -9.76
N ALA A 254 0.28 -1.58 -8.99
CA ALA A 254 1.47 -2.17 -8.38
C ALA A 254 1.51 -3.70 -8.58
N GLY A 255 0.83 -4.23 -9.59
CA GLY A 255 0.79 -5.66 -9.87
C GLY A 255 2.15 -6.27 -10.27
N LYS A 256 2.32 -7.59 -10.14
CA LYS A 256 3.55 -8.34 -10.46
C LYS A 256 4.79 -7.77 -9.76
N ASN A 257 4.70 -7.53 -8.46
CA ASN A 257 5.80 -7.13 -7.61
C ASN A 257 6.02 -8.19 -6.50
N LEU A 258 6.81 -7.85 -5.48
CA LEU A 258 7.07 -8.69 -4.31
C LEU A 258 6.50 -8.07 -3.03
N VAL A 259 5.43 -7.28 -3.16
CA VAL A 259 4.85 -6.50 -2.06
C VAL A 259 4.17 -7.44 -1.07
N ALA A 260 4.58 -7.38 0.20
CA ALA A 260 4.02 -8.21 1.28
C ALA A 260 2.77 -7.59 1.93
N GLU A 261 2.71 -6.26 1.98
CA GLU A 261 1.60 -5.49 2.56
C GLU A 261 1.39 -4.21 1.75
N LEU A 262 0.12 -3.84 1.56
CA LEU A 262 -0.23 -2.54 0.96
C LEU A 262 -0.30 -1.46 2.05
N PRO A 263 0.05 -0.21 1.74
CA PRO A 263 -0.07 0.90 2.69
C PRO A 263 -1.54 1.17 3.01
N THR A 264 -1.79 1.91 4.09
CA THR A 264 -3.16 2.36 4.39
C THR A 264 -3.57 3.43 3.37
N PHE A 265 -4.70 3.23 2.69
CA PHE A 265 -5.27 4.21 1.74
C PHE A 265 -6.13 5.27 2.45
N GLU A 266 -5.76 5.58 3.71
CA GLU A 266 -6.44 6.59 4.51
C GLU A 266 -6.29 7.95 3.80
N PHE A 267 -7.37 8.69 3.60
CA PHE A 267 -7.43 9.97 2.84
C PHE A 267 -7.45 9.90 1.30
N MET A 268 -7.32 8.72 0.68
CA MET A 268 -7.35 8.59 -0.80
C MET A 268 -8.79 8.48 -1.34
N SER A 269 -9.51 9.60 -1.31
CA SER A 269 -10.93 9.66 -1.70
C SER A 269 -11.18 9.65 -3.22
N SER A 270 -10.18 10.01 -4.02
CA SER A 270 -10.28 10.11 -5.49
C SER A 270 -10.09 8.76 -6.21
N ILE A 271 -9.55 7.76 -5.52
CA ILE A 271 -9.13 6.51 -6.15
C ILE A 271 -10.32 5.71 -6.69
N HIS A 272 -10.25 5.33 -7.96
CA HIS A 272 -11.28 4.53 -8.62
C HIS A 272 -10.76 3.16 -9.07
N MET A 273 -9.44 2.97 -9.19
CA MET A 273 -8.84 1.70 -9.60
C MET A 273 -7.60 1.38 -8.76
N ILE A 274 -7.60 0.19 -8.16
CA ILE A 274 -6.44 -0.40 -7.47
C ILE A 274 -6.16 -1.76 -8.12
N ASP A 275 -4.97 -1.90 -8.71
CA ASP A 275 -4.44 -3.17 -9.18
C ASP A 275 -3.15 -3.52 -8.46
N ALA A 276 -3.19 -4.51 -7.57
CA ALA A 276 -2.03 -5.08 -6.92
C ALA A 276 -1.97 -6.61 -7.10
N ALA A 277 -2.41 -7.09 -8.27
CA ALA A 277 -2.39 -8.51 -8.59
C ALA A 277 -0.98 -9.10 -8.61
N ARG A 278 -0.81 -10.40 -8.33
CA ARG A 278 0.49 -11.11 -8.40
C ARG A 278 1.54 -10.49 -7.49
N ASN A 279 1.22 -10.36 -6.20
CA ASN A 279 2.12 -9.92 -5.13
C ASN A 279 2.17 -11.00 -4.03
N GLN A 280 2.69 -10.64 -2.84
CA GLN A 280 2.75 -11.51 -1.66
C GLN A 280 1.84 -10.98 -0.54
N ILE A 281 0.77 -10.27 -0.91
CA ILE A 281 -0.09 -9.56 0.04
C ILE A 281 -0.81 -10.57 0.94
N SER A 282 -0.58 -10.49 2.26
CA SER A 282 -1.15 -11.43 3.24
C SER A 282 -2.43 -10.92 3.93
N SER A 283 -2.57 -9.59 4.05
CA SER A 283 -3.69 -8.91 4.69
C SER A 283 -4.47 -8.05 3.68
N PHE A 284 -5.79 -7.96 3.87
CA PHE A 284 -6.61 -7.09 3.02
C PHE A 284 -6.41 -5.62 3.43
N PRO A 285 -6.22 -4.67 2.48
CA PRO A 285 -5.94 -3.27 2.80
C PRO A 285 -7.13 -2.56 3.45
N CYS A 286 -6.84 -1.54 4.27
CA CYS A 286 -7.88 -0.66 4.81
C CYS A 286 -8.34 0.34 3.73
N LEU A 287 -9.57 0.19 3.24
CA LEU A 287 -10.16 0.99 2.15
C LEU A 287 -11.35 1.86 2.63
N LYS A 288 -11.41 2.22 3.92
CA LYS A 288 -12.57 2.87 4.56
C LYS A 288 -13.00 4.19 3.88
N MET A 289 -12.07 4.93 3.27
CA MET A 289 -12.29 6.25 2.65
C MET A 289 -12.40 6.22 1.12
N CYS A 290 -12.21 5.06 0.49
CA CYS A 290 -12.16 4.92 -0.98
C CYS A 290 -13.57 4.81 -1.59
N HIS A 291 -14.42 5.80 -1.37
CA HIS A 291 -15.83 5.77 -1.79
C HIS A 291 -16.05 5.76 -3.31
N ARG A 292 -15.03 6.15 -4.09
CA ARG A 292 -15.07 6.18 -5.57
C ARG A 292 -14.47 4.92 -6.21
N LEU A 293 -14.02 3.95 -5.41
CA LEU A 293 -13.40 2.73 -5.91
C LEU A 293 -14.39 1.94 -6.78
N LYS A 294 -14.03 1.70 -8.03
CA LYS A 294 -14.81 0.90 -9.00
C LYS A 294 -14.16 -0.45 -9.22
N GLU A 295 -12.83 -0.48 -9.34
CA GLU A 295 -12.08 -1.67 -9.69
C GLU A 295 -11.04 -1.99 -8.62
N LEU A 296 -11.19 -3.18 -8.02
CA LEU A 296 -10.25 -3.71 -7.03
C LEU A 296 -9.73 -5.06 -7.51
N ILE A 297 -8.46 -5.10 -7.89
CA ILE A 297 -7.80 -6.29 -8.42
C ILE A 297 -6.68 -6.68 -7.45
N LEU A 298 -6.91 -7.74 -6.66
CA LEU A 298 -5.97 -8.30 -5.69
C LEU A 298 -5.71 -9.79 -5.99
N SER A 299 -5.87 -10.22 -7.24
CA SER A 299 -5.69 -11.63 -7.63
C SER A 299 -4.25 -12.11 -7.45
N HIS A 300 -4.04 -13.41 -7.23
CA HIS A 300 -2.71 -14.02 -7.08
C HIS A 300 -1.92 -13.38 -5.92
N ASN A 301 -2.47 -13.47 -4.71
CA ASN A 301 -1.87 -12.99 -3.47
C ASN A 301 -2.03 -14.06 -2.38
N ASN A 302 -1.70 -13.72 -1.13
CA ASN A 302 -1.73 -14.62 0.02
C ASN A 302 -2.82 -14.24 1.03
N ILE A 303 -3.87 -13.51 0.61
CA ILE A 303 -4.90 -12.98 1.51
C ILE A 303 -5.70 -14.13 2.12
N MET A 304 -5.77 -14.19 3.45
CA MET A 304 -6.44 -15.27 4.19
C MET A 304 -7.86 -14.90 4.67
N VAL A 305 -8.06 -13.64 5.07
CA VAL A 305 -9.30 -13.19 5.72
C VAL A 305 -9.68 -11.82 5.17
N ILE A 306 -10.97 -11.61 4.97
CA ILE A 306 -11.56 -10.30 4.72
C ILE A 306 -12.61 -10.05 5.79
N THR A 307 -12.53 -8.91 6.48
CA THR A 307 -13.46 -8.55 7.55
C THR A 307 -14.57 -7.64 7.04
N ALA A 308 -15.69 -7.57 7.77
CA ALA A 308 -16.81 -6.69 7.48
C ALA A 308 -16.37 -5.22 7.37
N GLU A 309 -15.52 -4.77 8.30
CA GLU A 309 -15.03 -3.39 8.36
C GLU A 309 -14.21 -2.97 7.12
N ASN A 310 -13.60 -3.93 6.42
CA ASN A 310 -12.82 -3.63 5.22
C ASN A 310 -13.71 -3.33 4.00
N ILE A 311 -14.94 -3.84 3.98
CA ILE A 311 -15.84 -3.80 2.82
C ILE A 311 -17.03 -2.85 3.02
N GLU A 312 -17.40 -2.54 4.26
CA GLU A 312 -18.63 -1.80 4.62
C GLU A 312 -18.87 -0.51 3.80
N ASN A 313 -17.80 0.21 3.43
CA ASN A 313 -17.87 1.49 2.73
C ASN A 313 -17.64 1.42 1.20
N LEU A 314 -17.48 0.22 0.62
CA LEU A 314 -17.13 0.01 -0.80
C LEU A 314 -18.35 -0.01 -1.74
N SER A 315 -19.32 0.88 -1.53
CA SER A 315 -20.61 0.86 -2.26
C SER A 315 -20.51 1.10 -3.77
N SER A 316 -19.41 1.68 -4.26
CA SER A 316 -19.19 1.99 -5.68
C SER A 316 -18.46 0.88 -6.46
N VAL A 317 -17.96 -0.16 -5.78
CA VAL A 317 -17.13 -1.19 -6.43
C VAL A 317 -17.96 -2.01 -7.41
N SER A 318 -17.53 -2.03 -8.67
CA SER A 318 -18.17 -2.74 -9.78
C SER A 318 -17.44 -4.03 -10.14
N ILE A 319 -16.10 -4.03 -10.04
CA ILE A 319 -15.23 -5.17 -10.35
C ILE A 319 -14.37 -5.48 -9.14
N MET A 320 -14.48 -6.70 -8.64
CA MET A 320 -13.65 -7.21 -7.54
C MET A 320 -13.05 -8.55 -7.94
N ASP A 321 -11.73 -8.59 -8.12
CA ASP A 321 -10.98 -9.82 -8.39
C ASP A 321 -10.08 -10.17 -7.20
N LEU A 322 -10.48 -11.23 -6.50
CA LEU A 322 -9.80 -11.84 -5.36
C LEU A 322 -9.34 -13.27 -5.67
N SER A 323 -9.28 -13.64 -6.95
CA SER A 323 -8.92 -15.00 -7.35
C SER A 323 -7.49 -15.37 -6.99
N ASN A 324 -7.21 -16.66 -6.80
CA ASN A 324 -5.87 -17.15 -6.45
C ASN A 324 -5.35 -16.50 -5.16
N ASN A 325 -6.12 -16.62 -4.09
CA ASN A 325 -5.77 -16.22 -2.73
C ASN A 325 -6.00 -17.41 -1.77
N ASN A 326 -5.82 -17.19 -0.46
CA ASN A 326 -5.99 -18.22 0.57
C ASN A 326 -7.27 -17.98 1.40
N LEU A 327 -8.31 -17.39 0.79
CA LEU A 327 -9.53 -17.02 1.52
C LEU A 327 -10.28 -18.26 1.98
N ALA A 328 -10.53 -18.37 3.29
CA ALA A 328 -11.30 -19.47 3.88
C ALA A 328 -12.81 -19.18 3.95
N LYS A 329 -13.19 -17.91 4.13
CA LYS A 329 -14.57 -17.43 4.18
C LYS A 329 -14.70 -16.04 3.57
N LEU A 330 -15.90 -15.71 3.10
CA LEU A 330 -16.28 -14.35 2.70
C LEU A 330 -17.29 -13.79 3.72
N PRO A 331 -17.21 -12.48 4.06
CA PRO A 331 -18.16 -11.85 4.98
C PRO A 331 -19.55 -11.70 4.35
N ASP A 332 -20.59 -11.73 5.19
CA ASP A 332 -21.99 -11.56 4.74
C ASP A 332 -22.24 -10.14 4.20
N GLU A 333 -21.44 -9.16 4.62
CA GLU A 333 -21.51 -7.77 4.20
C GLU A 333 -21.20 -7.56 2.71
N LEU A 334 -20.53 -8.54 2.06
CA LEU A 334 -20.30 -8.51 0.61
C LEU A 334 -21.62 -8.46 -0.18
N GLY A 335 -22.71 -8.96 0.39
CA GLY A 335 -24.06 -8.90 -0.17
C GLY A 335 -24.68 -7.49 -0.17
N TYR A 336 -24.08 -6.49 0.50
CA TYR A 336 -24.55 -5.10 0.50
C TYR A 336 -23.92 -4.23 -0.61
N LEU A 337 -22.94 -4.77 -1.36
CA LEU A 337 -22.27 -4.06 -2.45
C LEU A 337 -23.14 -3.98 -3.72
N SER A 338 -24.18 -3.15 -3.70
CA SER A 338 -25.20 -3.09 -4.76
C SER A 338 -24.67 -2.74 -6.15
N SER A 339 -23.51 -2.09 -6.27
CA SER A 339 -22.87 -1.74 -7.55
C SER A 339 -22.07 -2.88 -8.18
N LEU A 340 -21.87 -4.00 -7.47
CA LEU A 340 -20.98 -5.08 -7.91
C LEU A 340 -21.54 -5.81 -9.13
N THR A 341 -20.77 -5.81 -10.22
CA THR A 341 -21.11 -6.46 -11.49
C THR A 341 -20.31 -7.73 -11.72
N ASN A 342 -19.04 -7.72 -11.34
CA ASN A 342 -18.11 -8.81 -11.56
C ASN A 342 -17.39 -9.14 -10.25
N LEU A 343 -17.61 -10.34 -9.73
CA LEU A 343 -16.93 -10.87 -8.56
C LEU A 343 -16.19 -12.17 -8.93
N ASN A 344 -14.87 -12.14 -8.81
CA ASN A 344 -14.03 -13.31 -9.03
C ASN A 344 -13.36 -13.72 -7.72
N VAL A 345 -13.75 -14.88 -7.19
CA VAL A 345 -13.19 -15.49 -5.97
C VAL A 345 -12.69 -16.91 -6.26
N SER A 346 -12.39 -17.20 -7.53
CA SER A 346 -11.90 -18.51 -7.95
C SER A 346 -10.53 -18.85 -7.37
N SER A 347 -10.20 -20.14 -7.26
CA SER A 347 -8.92 -20.61 -6.72
C SER A 347 -8.63 -20.06 -5.33
N ASN A 348 -9.54 -20.30 -4.39
CA ASN A 348 -9.40 -19.97 -2.97
C ASN A 348 -9.67 -21.22 -2.12
N SER A 349 -9.75 -21.08 -0.79
CA SER A 349 -10.06 -22.16 0.15
C SER A 349 -11.48 -22.04 0.72
N LEU A 350 -12.42 -21.46 -0.05
CA LEU A 350 -13.79 -21.21 0.40
C LEU A 350 -14.57 -22.51 0.54
N VAL A 351 -15.13 -22.74 1.74
CA VAL A 351 -15.99 -23.90 2.03
C VAL A 351 -17.47 -23.58 1.78
N GLU A 352 -17.87 -22.34 2.07
CA GLU A 352 -19.23 -21.85 1.90
C GLU A 352 -19.23 -20.46 1.27
N LEU A 353 -20.32 -20.10 0.60
CA LEU A 353 -20.57 -18.76 0.11
C LEU A 353 -21.64 -18.08 0.98
N PRO A 354 -21.48 -16.78 1.29
CA PRO A 354 -22.46 -16.06 2.09
C PRO A 354 -23.80 -16.00 1.36
N SER A 355 -24.87 -16.39 2.05
CA SER A 355 -26.22 -16.44 1.48
C SER A 355 -26.74 -15.05 1.08
N THR A 356 -26.18 -13.99 1.67
CA THR A 356 -26.48 -12.59 1.35
C THR A 356 -26.09 -12.17 -0.05
N LEU A 357 -25.21 -12.92 -0.75
CA LEU A 357 -24.87 -12.64 -2.16
C LEU A 357 -26.09 -12.67 -3.08
N CYS A 358 -27.18 -13.34 -2.68
CA CYS A 358 -28.44 -13.32 -3.42
C CYS A 358 -29.06 -11.91 -3.54
N LYS A 359 -28.67 -10.95 -2.68
CA LYS A 359 -29.15 -9.57 -2.71
C LYS A 359 -28.51 -8.73 -3.82
N LEU A 360 -27.42 -9.20 -4.42
CA LEU A 360 -26.68 -8.50 -5.47
C LEU A 360 -27.42 -8.60 -6.82
N SER A 361 -28.36 -7.69 -7.05
CA SER A 361 -29.20 -7.67 -8.26
C SER A 361 -28.44 -7.30 -9.54
N ASN A 362 -27.33 -6.56 -9.43
CA ASN A 362 -26.52 -6.10 -10.57
C ASN A 362 -25.38 -7.07 -10.94
N LEU A 363 -25.21 -8.18 -10.20
CA LEU A 363 -24.11 -9.12 -10.40
C LEU A 363 -24.30 -9.93 -11.69
N LYS A 364 -23.45 -9.68 -12.68
CA LYS A 364 -23.45 -10.37 -13.98
C LYS A 364 -22.55 -11.61 -13.95
N VAL A 365 -21.37 -11.48 -13.35
CA VAL A 365 -20.33 -12.51 -13.37
C VAL A 365 -19.93 -12.85 -11.95
N LEU A 366 -20.17 -14.10 -11.55
CA LEU A 366 -19.67 -14.69 -10.31
C LEU A 366 -18.80 -15.90 -10.63
N LEU A 367 -17.49 -15.78 -10.41
CA LEU A 367 -16.54 -16.88 -10.62
C LEU A 367 -16.10 -17.45 -9.27
N VAL A 368 -16.54 -18.67 -8.98
CA VAL A 368 -16.29 -19.37 -7.70
C VAL A 368 -15.56 -20.72 -7.89
N LYS A 369 -15.11 -21.01 -9.11
CA LYS A 369 -14.44 -22.27 -9.47
C LYS A 369 -13.17 -22.50 -8.65
N SER A 370 -12.74 -23.76 -8.56
CA SER A 370 -11.51 -24.15 -7.83
C SER A 370 -11.53 -23.75 -6.34
N ASN A 371 -12.68 -23.93 -5.69
CA ASN A 371 -12.84 -23.82 -4.24
C ASN A 371 -13.44 -25.13 -3.70
N PRO A 372 -13.13 -25.52 -2.44
CA PRO A 372 -13.73 -26.68 -1.77
C PRO A 372 -15.17 -26.40 -1.28
N LEU A 373 -16.01 -25.86 -2.15
CA LEU A 373 -17.39 -25.48 -1.81
C LEU A 373 -18.29 -26.70 -1.62
N ASP A 374 -19.11 -26.68 -0.56
CA ASP A 374 -20.21 -27.63 -0.37
C ASP A 374 -21.44 -27.27 -1.23
N ILE A 375 -21.21 -27.10 -2.53
CA ILE A 375 -22.23 -26.79 -3.54
C ILE A 375 -22.01 -27.75 -4.71
N ARG A 376 -23.10 -28.36 -5.20
CA ARG A 376 -23.02 -29.28 -6.34
C ARG A 376 -22.44 -28.57 -7.57
N GLN A 377 -21.53 -29.25 -8.26
CA GLN A 377 -20.80 -28.69 -9.40
C GLN A 377 -21.70 -28.32 -10.58
N ASP A 378 -22.87 -28.95 -10.73
CA ASP A 378 -23.85 -28.59 -11.77
C ASP A 378 -24.49 -27.21 -11.54
N ILE A 379 -24.66 -26.82 -10.27
CA ILE A 379 -25.12 -25.48 -9.90
C ILE A 379 -24.03 -24.45 -10.21
N ILE A 380 -22.78 -24.74 -9.85
CA ILE A 380 -21.63 -23.87 -10.13
C ILE A 380 -21.42 -23.69 -11.64
N ASN A 381 -21.51 -24.77 -12.42
CA ASN A 381 -21.35 -24.74 -13.87
C ASN A 381 -22.56 -24.13 -14.60
N GLY A 382 -23.71 -24.03 -13.94
CA GLY A 382 -24.92 -23.39 -14.47
C GLY A 382 -24.86 -21.85 -14.50
N GLY A 383 -23.73 -21.25 -14.12
CA GLY A 383 -23.49 -19.81 -14.20
C GLY A 383 -24.03 -19.01 -13.02
N THR A 384 -23.76 -17.70 -13.03
CA THR A 384 -24.05 -16.76 -11.94
C THR A 384 -25.48 -16.86 -11.42
N ASN A 385 -26.48 -16.84 -12.31
CA ASN A 385 -27.90 -16.81 -11.92
C ASN A 385 -28.33 -18.06 -11.15
N ARG A 386 -27.83 -19.24 -11.52
CA ARG A 386 -28.20 -20.50 -10.87
C ARG A 386 -27.58 -20.60 -9.47
N VAL A 387 -26.36 -20.10 -9.31
CA VAL A 387 -25.70 -19.99 -7.99
C VAL A 387 -26.45 -18.99 -7.11
N LEU A 388 -26.84 -17.82 -7.62
CA LEU A 388 -27.61 -16.84 -6.86
C LEU A 388 -28.99 -17.36 -6.44
N GLN A 389 -29.69 -18.10 -7.31
CA GLN A 389 -30.95 -18.76 -6.97
C GLN A 389 -30.77 -19.80 -5.86
N TYR A 390 -29.72 -20.61 -5.93
CA TYR A 390 -29.40 -21.56 -4.86
C TYR A 390 -29.15 -20.84 -3.53
N LEU A 391 -28.35 -19.77 -3.53
CA LEU A 391 -28.09 -18.97 -2.33
C LEU A 391 -29.37 -18.30 -1.80
N ALA A 392 -30.28 -17.86 -2.68
CA ALA A 392 -31.57 -17.33 -2.29
C ALA A 392 -32.45 -18.38 -1.58
N THR A 393 -32.48 -19.63 -2.07
CA THR A 393 -33.21 -20.71 -1.38
C THR A 393 -32.64 -20.98 0.01
N LYS A 394 -31.31 -21.00 0.15
CA LYS A 394 -30.63 -21.16 1.45
C LYS A 394 -30.86 -19.96 2.38
N PHE A 395 -30.93 -18.75 1.84
CA PHE A 395 -31.25 -17.54 2.60
C PHE A 395 -32.68 -17.61 3.16
N MET A 396 -33.65 -18.06 2.36
CA MET A 396 -35.04 -18.23 2.81
C MET A 396 -35.18 -19.37 3.82
N GLU A 397 -34.54 -20.53 3.59
CA GLU A 397 -34.51 -21.65 4.55
C GLU A 397 -34.00 -21.21 5.94
N ARG A 398 -32.98 -20.33 5.99
CA ARG A 398 -32.46 -19.73 7.24
C ARG A 398 -33.45 -18.76 7.91
N GLN A 399 -34.38 -18.18 7.16
CA GLN A 399 -35.40 -17.27 7.70
C GLN A 399 -36.72 -17.97 8.05
N THR A 400 -37.02 -19.11 7.43
CA THR A 400 -38.31 -19.82 7.56
C THR A 400 -38.30 -21.00 8.54
N SER A 401 -37.19 -21.28 9.23
CA SER A 401 -37.16 -22.29 10.29
C SER A 401 -38.07 -21.86 11.46
N PRO A 402 -39.12 -22.63 11.84
CA PRO A 402 -40.03 -22.26 12.92
C PRO A 402 -39.35 -22.36 14.30
N PRO A 403 -39.78 -21.55 15.29
CA PRO A 403 -39.32 -21.68 16.66
C PRO A 403 -39.94 -22.94 17.27
N VAL A 404 -39.12 -23.88 17.73
CA VAL A 404 -39.61 -25.04 18.48
C VAL A 404 -40.03 -24.55 19.86
N SER A 405 -41.32 -24.34 20.05
CA SER A 405 -41.95 -24.05 21.34
C SER A 405 -42.08 -25.34 22.16
N ASN A 406 -41.35 -25.44 23.27
CA ASN A 406 -41.88 -25.64 24.63
C ASN A 406 -40.80 -26.20 25.58
N THR A 407 -40.16 -25.31 26.35
CA THR A 407 -40.20 -25.30 27.83
C THR A 407 -39.51 -24.03 28.36
N SER A 408 -40.26 -23.22 29.13
CA SER A 408 -39.82 -22.23 30.13
C SER A 408 -39.10 -20.93 29.63
N PRO A 409 -39.31 -19.77 30.28
CA PRO A 409 -39.01 -18.47 29.72
C PRO A 409 -37.54 -18.09 29.96
N TYR A 410 -36.65 -18.64 29.15
CA TYR A 410 -35.30 -18.10 28.92
C TYR A 410 -34.89 -18.50 27.49
N SER A 411 -35.05 -17.58 26.54
CA SER A 411 -34.49 -17.77 25.20
C SER A 411 -34.11 -16.43 24.59
N SER A 412 -32.80 -16.20 24.52
CA SER A 412 -32.18 -15.40 23.46
C SER A 412 -30.94 -16.15 22.96
N GLU A 413 -31.18 -17.25 22.28
CA GLU A 413 -30.17 -18.00 21.54
C GLU A 413 -29.85 -17.29 20.22
N LYS A 414 -28.84 -16.42 20.25
CA LYS A 414 -27.81 -16.45 19.19
C LYS A 414 -27.11 -17.81 19.32
N ASN A 415 -26.58 -18.38 18.24
CA ASN A 415 -25.80 -19.62 18.27
C ASN A 415 -24.60 -19.50 19.23
N THR A 416 -24.81 -19.85 20.51
CA THR A 416 -23.81 -19.87 21.57
C THR A 416 -23.31 -21.29 21.72
N ARG A 417 -22.49 -21.78 20.79
CA ARG A 417 -21.60 -22.89 21.15
C ARG A 417 -20.51 -22.29 22.03
N LEU A 418 -20.77 -22.32 23.34
CA LEU A 418 -19.73 -22.16 24.35
C LEU A 418 -18.55 -23.08 23.95
N PRO A 419 -17.30 -22.60 24.06
CA PRO A 419 -16.15 -23.31 23.55
C PRO A 419 -16.06 -24.71 24.17
N ASP A 420 -16.06 -25.74 23.33
CA ASP A 420 -15.97 -27.13 23.75
C ASP A 420 -14.63 -27.36 24.48
N LYS A 421 -14.64 -28.20 25.52
CA LYS A 421 -13.50 -28.58 26.37
C LYS A 421 -12.26 -28.98 25.56
N TYR A 422 -12.48 -29.60 24.40
CA TYR A 422 -11.40 -29.95 23.46
C TYR A 422 -10.70 -28.72 22.84
N THR A 423 -11.45 -27.67 22.52
CA THR A 423 -10.94 -26.42 21.94
C THR A 423 -10.13 -25.64 22.98
N LEU A 424 -10.62 -25.59 24.23
CA LEU A 424 -9.92 -24.96 25.35
C LEU A 424 -8.58 -25.65 25.63
N ARG A 425 -8.55 -26.99 25.69
CA ARG A 425 -7.31 -27.74 25.95
C ARG A 425 -6.29 -27.61 24.82
N LYS A 426 -6.74 -27.47 23.57
CA LYS A 426 -5.84 -27.35 22.41
C LYS A 426 -5.23 -25.95 22.28
N ARG A 427 -6.00 -24.91 22.59
CA ARG A 427 -5.57 -23.50 22.41
C ARG A 427 -5.12 -22.80 23.68
N ARG A 428 -5.41 -23.35 24.87
CA ARG A 428 -5.21 -22.70 26.17
C ARG A 428 -5.78 -21.27 26.22
N ALA A 429 -6.87 -21.04 25.48
CA ALA A 429 -7.48 -19.73 25.30
C ALA A 429 -9.01 -19.84 25.35
N LEU A 430 -9.65 -18.96 26.11
CA LEU A 430 -11.10 -18.84 26.23
C LEU A 430 -11.56 -17.57 25.51
N HIS A 431 -12.24 -17.72 24.38
CA HIS A 431 -12.79 -16.59 23.62
C HIS A 431 -14.31 -16.58 23.77
N LEU A 432 -14.83 -15.58 24.47
CA LEU A 432 -16.26 -15.30 24.64
C LEU A 432 -16.56 -13.84 24.31
N SER A 433 -16.00 -13.32 23.22
CA SER A 433 -16.28 -11.96 22.76
C SER A 433 -17.64 -11.85 22.06
N GLY A 434 -18.42 -10.79 22.34
CA GLY A 434 -19.64 -10.48 21.56
C GLY A 434 -20.90 -11.27 21.92
N TYR A 435 -20.92 -11.94 23.08
CA TYR A 435 -22.03 -12.79 23.52
C TYR A 435 -23.09 -12.05 24.36
N SER A 436 -22.94 -10.74 24.57
CA SER A 436 -23.82 -9.94 25.41
C SER A 436 -23.94 -10.48 26.85
N LEU A 437 -22.86 -11.06 27.37
CA LEU A 437 -22.83 -11.67 28.70
C LEU A 437 -22.86 -10.61 29.80
N THR A 438 -23.71 -10.81 30.80
CA THR A 438 -23.70 -10.05 32.06
C THR A 438 -22.91 -10.77 33.16
N CYS A 439 -22.75 -12.09 33.04
CA CYS A 439 -21.87 -12.92 33.84
C CYS A 439 -21.35 -14.10 33.02
N VAL A 440 -20.21 -14.68 33.42
CA VAL A 440 -19.66 -15.89 32.78
C VAL A 440 -20.21 -17.12 33.51
N PRO A 441 -20.79 -18.12 32.81
CA PRO A 441 -21.30 -19.33 33.46
C PRO A 441 -20.20 -20.11 34.20
N GLU A 442 -20.49 -20.57 35.42
CA GLU A 442 -19.52 -21.29 36.26
C GLU A 442 -19.01 -22.58 35.59
N SER A 443 -19.85 -23.27 34.82
CA SER A 443 -19.47 -24.48 34.07
C SER A 443 -18.34 -24.24 33.06
N VAL A 444 -18.33 -23.07 32.42
CA VAL A 444 -17.29 -22.69 31.44
C VAL A 444 -16.00 -22.32 32.15
N LEU A 445 -16.09 -21.70 33.33
CA LEU A 445 -14.94 -21.39 34.16
C LEU A 445 -14.28 -22.66 34.71
N THR A 446 -15.07 -23.66 35.11
CA THR A 446 -14.52 -24.97 35.53
C THR A 446 -13.84 -25.71 34.38
N ASP A 447 -14.40 -25.68 33.18
CA ASP A 447 -13.76 -26.28 32.00
C ASP A 447 -12.49 -25.54 31.59
N ALA A 448 -12.46 -24.21 31.73
CA ALA A 448 -11.28 -23.39 31.47
C ALA A 448 -10.18 -23.58 32.53
N GLU A 449 -10.54 -23.84 33.79
CA GLU A 449 -9.62 -24.16 34.87
C GLU A 449 -8.93 -25.51 34.59
N GLU A 450 -9.70 -26.55 34.26
CA GLU A 450 -9.17 -27.87 33.89
C GLU A 450 -8.29 -27.82 32.64
N ALA A 451 -8.56 -26.91 31.70
CA ALA A 451 -7.79 -26.74 30.49
C ALA A 451 -6.52 -25.89 30.65
N GLU A 452 -6.24 -25.38 31.86
CA GLU A 452 -5.10 -24.49 32.17
C GLU A 452 -5.01 -23.29 31.20
N VAL A 453 -6.14 -22.61 31.00
CA VAL A 453 -6.22 -21.46 30.08
C VAL A 453 -5.30 -20.32 30.52
N GLN A 454 -4.58 -19.75 29.55
CA GLN A 454 -3.63 -18.65 29.72
C GLN A 454 -4.17 -17.32 29.16
N LEU A 455 -5.05 -17.37 28.17
CA LEU A 455 -5.66 -16.19 27.53
C LEU A 455 -7.18 -16.22 27.69
N VAL A 456 -7.77 -15.15 28.20
CA VAL A 456 -9.23 -14.99 28.30
C VAL A 456 -9.65 -13.70 27.59
N ASP A 457 -10.52 -13.83 26.59
CA ASP A 457 -11.12 -12.72 25.87
C ASP A 457 -12.62 -12.67 26.11
N LEU A 458 -13.05 -11.69 26.91
CA LEU A 458 -14.43 -11.37 27.25
C LEU A 458 -14.85 -10.01 26.67
N SER A 459 -14.20 -9.56 25.61
CA SER A 459 -14.49 -8.26 25.00
C SER A 459 -15.93 -8.17 24.45
N ASN A 460 -16.45 -6.96 24.29
CA ASN A 460 -17.77 -6.73 23.65
C ASN A 460 -18.92 -7.48 24.36
N ASN A 461 -18.98 -7.40 25.68
CA ASN A 461 -20.06 -7.97 26.51
C ASN A 461 -20.72 -6.87 27.36
N LEU A 462 -21.57 -7.25 28.30
CA LEU A 462 -22.32 -6.36 29.18
C LEU A 462 -21.87 -6.51 30.64
N LEU A 463 -20.60 -6.84 30.86
CA LEU A 463 -20.05 -7.00 32.21
C LEU A 463 -19.99 -5.64 32.90
N THR A 464 -20.36 -5.61 34.19
CA THR A 464 -20.30 -4.41 35.04
C THR A 464 -19.11 -4.41 36.00
N ASP A 465 -18.54 -5.58 36.26
CA ASP A 465 -17.36 -5.82 37.09
C ASP A 465 -16.76 -7.20 36.71
N ILE A 466 -15.60 -7.56 37.27
CA ILE A 466 -15.00 -8.88 37.15
C ILE A 466 -15.75 -9.85 38.09
N PRO A 467 -16.36 -10.94 37.58
CA PRO A 467 -17.02 -11.95 38.41
C PRO A 467 -16.04 -12.62 39.40
N ALA A 468 -16.46 -12.83 40.65
CA ALA A 468 -15.62 -13.43 41.69
C ALA A 468 -15.17 -14.86 41.34
N GLU A 469 -16.03 -15.58 40.61
CA GLU A 469 -15.80 -16.95 40.16
C GLU A 469 -14.63 -17.07 39.18
N MET A 470 -14.27 -15.98 38.50
CA MET A 470 -13.08 -15.95 37.62
C MET A 470 -11.77 -16.12 38.38
N GLY A 471 -11.76 -15.89 39.70
CA GLY A 471 -10.59 -16.11 40.55
C GLY A 471 -10.03 -17.54 40.48
N LYS A 472 -10.83 -18.53 40.07
CA LYS A 472 -10.38 -19.92 39.83
C LYS A 472 -9.30 -20.02 38.73
N LEU A 473 -9.36 -19.14 37.73
CA LEU A 473 -8.42 -19.13 36.60
C LEU A 473 -7.10 -18.42 36.91
N ALA A 474 -7.00 -17.76 38.06
CA ALA A 474 -5.94 -16.82 38.36
C ALA A 474 -4.53 -17.43 38.40
N LYS A 475 -4.42 -18.74 38.65
CA LYS A 475 -3.13 -19.43 38.72
C LYS A 475 -2.38 -19.44 37.39
N ASN A 476 -3.10 -19.57 36.27
CA ASN A 476 -2.51 -19.77 34.94
C ASN A 476 -2.77 -18.60 33.98
N LEU A 477 -3.69 -17.70 34.31
CA LEU A 477 -4.08 -16.61 33.44
C LEU A 477 -2.95 -15.59 33.28
N GLN A 478 -2.65 -15.25 32.03
CA GLN A 478 -1.56 -14.38 31.60
C GLN A 478 -2.08 -13.18 30.81
N GLU A 479 -3.12 -13.36 30.01
CA GLU A 479 -3.73 -12.32 29.19
C GLU A 479 -5.23 -12.24 29.45
N LEU A 480 -5.73 -11.04 29.74
CA LEU A 480 -7.14 -10.79 30.00
C LEU A 480 -7.65 -9.60 29.19
N ASN A 481 -8.58 -9.85 28.27
CA ASN A 481 -9.27 -8.81 27.52
C ASN A 481 -10.71 -8.64 28.03
N LEU A 482 -11.00 -7.45 28.57
CA LEU A 482 -12.30 -7.01 29.08
C LEU A 482 -12.78 -5.75 28.34
N SER A 483 -12.24 -5.46 27.16
CA SER A 483 -12.58 -4.26 26.39
C SER A 483 -14.05 -4.22 25.95
N LYS A 484 -14.58 -3.02 25.69
CA LYS A 484 -15.96 -2.81 25.17
C LYS A 484 -17.03 -3.47 26.06
N ASN A 485 -16.89 -3.32 27.38
CA ASN A 485 -17.88 -3.74 28.36
C ASN A 485 -18.54 -2.51 29.02
N THR A 486 -19.35 -2.73 30.06
CA THR A 486 -19.99 -1.67 30.83
C THR A 486 -19.40 -1.53 32.23
N ILE A 487 -18.11 -1.84 32.41
CA ILE A 487 -17.45 -1.87 33.71
C ILE A 487 -17.34 -0.43 34.25
N SER A 488 -18.03 -0.15 35.34
CA SER A 488 -18.01 1.16 36.00
C SER A 488 -16.98 1.27 37.12
N SER A 489 -16.61 0.14 37.72
CA SER A 489 -15.60 0.03 38.77
C SER A 489 -15.08 -1.40 38.82
N LEU A 490 -13.78 -1.56 39.12
CA LEU A 490 -13.21 -2.87 39.45
C LEU A 490 -13.26 -3.07 40.97
N SER A 491 -13.70 -4.25 41.41
CA SER A 491 -13.68 -4.66 42.83
C SER A 491 -12.38 -5.40 43.21
N GLU A 492 -12.32 -5.89 44.46
CA GLU A 492 -11.22 -6.73 44.96
C GLU A 492 -11.01 -8.04 44.18
N ASN A 493 -11.94 -8.40 43.30
CA ASN A 493 -11.88 -9.59 42.44
C ASN A 493 -10.71 -9.57 41.44
N ILE A 494 -10.03 -8.43 41.22
CA ILE A 494 -8.81 -8.37 40.40
C ILE A 494 -7.58 -8.94 41.14
N LYS A 495 -7.60 -8.93 42.48
CA LYS A 495 -6.48 -9.31 43.35
C LYS A 495 -5.86 -10.69 43.05
N PRO A 496 -6.63 -11.75 42.74
CA PRO A 496 -6.06 -13.08 42.52
C PRO A 496 -5.12 -13.18 41.31
N PHE A 497 -5.28 -12.32 40.29
CA PHE A 497 -4.66 -12.47 38.97
C PHE A 497 -3.18 -12.00 38.90
N ILE A 498 -2.36 -12.43 39.85
CA ILE A 498 -0.97 -11.99 40.02
C ILE A 498 -0.04 -12.25 38.83
N ASN A 499 -0.38 -13.21 37.96
CA ASN A 499 0.44 -13.65 36.82
C ASN A 499 0.09 -12.96 35.49
N LEU A 500 -0.85 -12.01 35.48
CA LEU A 500 -1.20 -11.25 34.29
C LEU A 500 -0.02 -10.42 33.81
N TRP A 501 0.30 -10.53 32.52
CA TRP A 501 1.25 -9.65 31.85
C TRP A 501 0.54 -8.67 30.90
N PHE A 502 -0.65 -8.99 30.38
CA PHE A 502 -1.47 -8.13 29.53
C PHE A 502 -2.90 -7.98 30.07
N LEU A 503 -3.39 -6.75 30.17
CA LEU A 503 -4.75 -6.43 30.59
C LEU A 503 -5.36 -5.32 29.74
N ASP A 504 -6.43 -5.64 29.00
CA ASP A 504 -7.18 -4.67 28.21
C ASP A 504 -8.53 -4.37 28.89
N LEU A 505 -8.69 -3.13 29.34
CA LEU A 505 -9.89 -2.58 29.97
C LEU A 505 -10.46 -1.41 29.14
N SER A 506 -10.08 -1.30 27.87
CA SER A 506 -10.47 -0.20 27.01
C SER A 506 -11.98 -0.16 26.70
N CYS A 507 -12.51 1.00 26.34
CA CYS A 507 -13.93 1.18 26.00
C CYS A 507 -14.89 0.72 27.12
N ASN A 508 -14.59 1.10 28.37
CA ASN A 508 -15.44 0.84 29.54
C ASN A 508 -15.95 2.16 30.14
N ARG A 509 -16.46 2.13 31.38
CA ARG A 509 -16.95 3.31 32.11
C ARG A 509 -16.14 3.58 33.39
N LEU A 510 -14.87 3.17 33.42
CA LEU A 510 -14.02 3.29 34.59
C LEU A 510 -13.62 4.74 34.85
N SER A 511 -13.69 5.16 36.11
CA SER A 511 -13.20 6.46 36.57
C SER A 511 -12.05 6.37 37.57
N ARG A 512 -11.87 5.20 38.20
CA ARG A 512 -10.80 4.90 39.18
C ARG A 512 -10.44 3.41 39.14
N LEU A 513 -9.24 3.08 39.61
CA LEU A 513 -8.81 1.70 39.89
C LEU A 513 -8.77 1.44 41.41
N PRO A 514 -9.05 0.21 41.87
CA PRO A 514 -8.95 -0.17 43.28
C PRO A 514 -7.48 -0.27 43.75
N GLU A 515 -7.23 -0.15 45.06
CA GLU A 515 -5.87 -0.22 45.64
C GLU A 515 -5.22 -1.59 45.41
N GLU A 516 -6.06 -2.64 45.40
CA GLU A 516 -5.69 -4.04 45.14
C GLU A 516 -5.09 -4.25 43.73
N PHE A 517 -5.28 -3.30 42.81
CA PHE A 517 -4.62 -3.32 41.49
C PHE A 517 -3.08 -3.28 41.61
N SER A 518 -2.57 -2.74 42.72
CA SER A 518 -1.13 -2.70 43.03
C SER A 518 -0.49 -4.08 43.17
N GLU A 519 -1.28 -5.14 43.35
CA GLU A 519 -0.78 -6.52 43.53
C GLU A 519 -0.37 -7.19 42.20
N LEU A 520 -0.70 -6.59 41.05
CA LEU A 520 -0.40 -7.14 39.70
C LEU A 520 1.06 -6.89 39.28
N GLN A 521 2.00 -7.47 40.03
CA GLN A 521 3.44 -7.19 39.90
C GLN A 521 4.08 -7.70 38.61
N HIS A 522 3.42 -8.60 37.88
CA HIS A 522 3.89 -9.14 36.59
C HIS A 522 3.31 -8.42 35.36
N LEU A 523 2.48 -7.40 35.57
CA LEU A 523 1.81 -6.68 34.49
C LEU A 523 2.83 -5.88 33.67
N LYS A 524 2.83 -6.09 32.35
CA LYS A 524 3.71 -5.42 31.39
C LYS A 524 2.95 -4.42 30.53
N GLU A 525 1.72 -4.75 30.15
CA GLU A 525 0.93 -3.94 29.26
C GLU A 525 -0.50 -3.79 29.78
N VAL A 526 -0.98 -2.55 29.79
CA VAL A 526 -2.33 -2.21 30.22
C VAL A 526 -2.95 -1.16 29.32
N ASP A 527 -4.15 -1.47 28.82
CA ASP A 527 -4.95 -0.55 28.03
C ASP A 527 -6.16 -0.06 28.84
N LEU A 528 -6.17 1.24 29.15
CA LEU A 528 -7.24 1.95 29.85
C LEU A 528 -7.92 2.99 28.95
N SER A 529 -7.75 2.88 27.64
CA SER A 529 -8.27 3.83 26.66
C SER A 529 -9.81 3.88 26.64
N PHE A 530 -10.39 4.99 26.19
CA PHE A 530 -11.85 5.16 26.08
C PHE A 530 -12.59 4.85 27.39
N ASN A 531 -12.12 5.46 28.49
CA ASN A 531 -12.74 5.39 29.80
C ASN A 531 -13.07 6.81 30.31
N LEU A 532 -13.34 6.97 31.60
CA LEU A 532 -13.75 8.21 32.24
C LEU A 532 -12.73 8.70 33.28
N PHE A 533 -11.44 8.34 33.15
CA PHE A 533 -10.40 8.75 34.09
C PHE A 533 -10.13 10.26 34.00
N THR A 534 -10.20 10.96 35.14
CA THR A 534 -9.87 12.39 35.25
C THR A 534 -8.42 12.65 35.68
N GLU A 535 -7.80 11.65 36.29
CA GLU A 535 -6.42 11.63 36.73
C GLU A 535 -5.83 10.22 36.52
N MET A 536 -4.50 10.14 36.44
CA MET A 536 -3.81 8.86 36.37
C MET A 536 -3.97 8.10 37.70
N PRO A 537 -4.46 6.86 37.72
CA PRO A 537 -4.76 6.10 38.94
C PRO A 537 -3.47 5.79 39.72
N SER A 538 -3.43 6.14 41.01
CA SER A 538 -2.25 5.90 41.87
C SER A 538 -1.84 4.42 42.03
N PRO A 539 -2.77 3.44 42.12
CA PRO A 539 -2.39 2.02 42.26
C PRO A 539 -1.55 1.49 41.09
N LEU A 540 -1.65 2.12 39.91
CA LEU A 540 -0.91 1.74 38.71
C LEU A 540 0.60 1.94 38.87
N PHE A 541 1.03 2.95 39.62
CA PHE A 541 2.45 3.30 39.77
C PHE A 541 3.23 2.30 40.62
N ASN A 542 2.54 1.46 41.40
CA ASN A 542 3.15 0.40 42.20
C ASN A 542 3.50 -0.86 41.38
N CYS A 543 3.04 -0.95 40.13
CA CYS A 543 3.29 -2.09 39.23
C CYS A 543 4.59 -1.85 38.43
N THR A 544 5.73 -2.14 39.04
CA THR A 544 7.06 -1.69 38.54
C THR A 544 7.54 -2.31 37.21
N HIS A 545 6.90 -3.38 36.74
CA HIS A 545 7.25 -4.10 35.50
C HIS A 545 6.48 -3.64 34.26
N ILE A 546 5.66 -2.59 34.37
CA ILE A 546 4.88 -2.10 33.25
C ILE A 546 5.80 -1.45 32.20
N GLU A 547 5.67 -1.93 30.96
CA GLU A 547 6.37 -1.46 29.76
C GLU A 547 5.49 -0.55 28.91
N ARG A 548 4.17 -0.78 28.87
CA ARG A 548 3.23 -0.05 28.00
C ARG A 548 1.94 0.32 28.73
N ILE A 549 1.55 1.59 28.63
CA ILE A 549 0.30 2.09 29.19
C ILE A 549 -0.42 2.94 28.14
N SER A 550 -1.70 2.67 27.91
CA SER A 550 -2.56 3.53 27.12
C SER A 550 -3.70 4.13 27.96
N PHE A 551 -3.84 5.45 27.87
CA PHE A 551 -4.90 6.26 28.45
C PHE A 551 -5.63 7.07 27.36
N GLU A 552 -5.57 6.65 26.12
CA GLU A 552 -6.15 7.37 24.99
C GLU A 552 -7.66 7.65 25.20
N ASN A 553 -8.15 8.82 24.78
CA ASN A 553 -9.58 9.18 24.89
C ASN A 553 -10.13 9.05 26.32
N ASN A 554 -9.48 9.71 27.28
CA ASN A 554 -9.93 9.89 28.66
C ASN A 554 -10.09 11.38 28.98
N LYS A 555 -10.26 11.75 30.27
CA LYS A 555 -10.41 13.14 30.74
C LYS A 555 -9.25 13.58 31.64
N ILE A 556 -8.06 13.04 31.40
CA ILE A 556 -6.90 13.28 32.28
C ILE A 556 -6.44 14.72 32.14
N SER A 557 -6.48 15.46 33.25
CA SER A 557 -6.13 16.90 33.27
C SER A 557 -4.75 17.21 33.84
N LYS A 558 -4.17 16.29 34.62
CA LYS A 558 -2.88 16.46 35.31
C LYS A 558 -1.92 15.31 34.99
N PHE A 559 -0.66 15.67 34.73
CA PHE A 559 0.42 14.71 34.50
C PHE A 559 1.14 14.37 35.82
N ASN A 560 1.16 13.10 36.23
CA ASN A 560 1.80 12.67 37.48
C ASN A 560 3.24 12.17 37.24
N VAL A 561 4.20 13.10 37.25
CA VAL A 561 5.63 12.77 37.05
C VAL A 561 6.17 11.88 38.16
N LYS A 562 5.79 12.13 39.42
CA LYS A 562 6.30 11.37 40.58
C LYS A 562 5.89 9.90 40.50
N GLY A 563 4.63 9.62 40.14
CA GLY A 563 4.15 8.26 39.94
C GLY A 563 4.84 7.56 38.77
N LEU A 564 4.90 8.20 37.60
CA LEU A 564 5.53 7.63 36.41
C LEU A 564 7.04 7.39 36.57
N SER A 565 7.72 8.17 37.42
CA SER A 565 9.14 7.96 37.72
C SER A 565 9.43 6.64 38.45
N GLN A 566 8.43 6.05 39.11
CA GLN A 566 8.56 4.74 39.77
C GLN A 566 8.53 3.56 38.78
N LEU A 567 7.96 3.79 37.58
CA LEU A 567 7.87 2.79 36.51
C LEU A 567 9.16 2.81 35.68
N THR A 568 10.15 2.04 36.13
CA THR A 568 11.50 2.05 35.53
C THR A 568 11.57 1.38 34.16
N GLN A 569 10.62 0.50 33.82
CA GLN A 569 10.55 -0.23 32.54
C GLN A 569 9.59 0.39 31.52
N LEU A 570 8.92 1.48 31.87
CA LEU A 570 7.90 2.09 31.01
C LEU A 570 8.52 2.65 29.72
N ALA A 571 8.22 2.01 28.60
CA ALA A 571 8.71 2.39 27.29
C ALA A 571 7.67 3.18 26.48
N VAL A 572 6.37 2.86 26.60
CA VAL A 572 5.31 3.51 25.82
C VAL A 572 4.21 4.05 26.71
N LEU A 573 3.91 5.34 26.55
CA LEU A 573 2.83 6.02 27.24
C LEU A 573 1.96 6.78 26.23
N ASN A 574 0.73 6.30 26.03
CA ASN A 574 -0.25 6.97 25.18
C ASN A 574 -1.23 7.79 26.04
N LEU A 575 -1.23 9.11 25.84
CA LEU A 575 -2.14 10.07 26.49
C LEU A 575 -2.94 10.88 25.46
N THR A 576 -3.09 10.34 24.24
CA THR A 576 -3.80 11.00 23.15
C THR A 576 -5.25 11.31 23.53
N ASN A 577 -5.78 12.45 23.07
CA ASN A 577 -7.14 12.92 23.31
C ASN A 577 -7.52 12.92 24.81
N ASN A 578 -6.79 13.70 25.61
CA ASN A 578 -7.08 13.97 27.01
C ASN A 578 -7.19 15.49 27.27
N ASP A 579 -7.43 15.89 28.52
CA ASP A 579 -7.64 17.29 28.91
C ASP A 579 -6.37 17.97 29.48
N LEU A 580 -5.17 17.47 29.12
CA LEU A 580 -3.91 18.03 29.63
C LEU A 580 -3.70 19.46 29.10
N GLN A 581 -3.53 20.42 30.01
CA GLN A 581 -3.31 21.84 29.66
C GLN A 581 -1.83 22.22 29.53
N GLN A 582 -0.96 21.50 30.23
CA GLN A 582 0.48 21.75 30.27
C GLN A 582 1.24 20.46 30.55
N ILE A 583 2.50 20.41 30.09
CA ILE A 583 3.42 19.32 30.38
C ILE A 583 4.54 19.86 31.29
N PRO A 584 4.74 19.27 32.49
CA PRO A 584 5.85 19.65 33.36
C PRO A 584 7.22 19.34 32.73
N PRO A 585 8.22 20.25 32.80
CA PRO A 585 9.58 19.99 32.29
C PRO A 585 10.23 18.73 32.85
N GLU A 586 9.87 18.34 34.07
CA GLU A 586 10.37 17.16 34.78
C GLU A 586 10.06 15.84 34.05
N VAL A 587 9.10 15.84 33.11
CA VAL A 587 8.84 14.70 32.21
C VAL A 587 10.09 14.37 31.38
N GLY A 588 10.92 15.37 31.04
CA GLY A 588 12.19 15.15 30.33
C GLY A 588 13.20 14.27 31.07
N ASN A 589 13.02 14.04 32.38
CA ASN A 589 13.85 13.11 33.16
C ASN A 589 13.43 11.64 33.00
N LEU A 590 12.27 11.36 32.39
CA LEU A 590 11.79 10.01 32.12
C LEU A 590 12.52 9.41 30.90
N THR A 591 13.81 9.12 31.05
CA THR A 591 14.68 8.56 29.99
C THR A 591 14.26 7.18 29.50
N GLN A 592 13.45 6.46 30.27
CA GLN A 592 12.95 5.13 29.92
C GLN A 592 11.92 5.17 28.79
N LEU A 593 11.22 6.30 28.60
CA LEU A 593 10.17 6.45 27.60
C LEU A 593 10.77 6.51 26.19
N ILE A 594 10.35 5.57 25.35
CA ILE A 594 10.68 5.47 23.93
C ILE A 594 9.61 6.18 23.09
N ASP A 595 8.35 6.02 23.46
CA ASP A 595 7.20 6.60 22.76
C ASP A 595 6.24 7.28 23.76
N LEU A 596 5.98 8.56 23.53
CA LEU A 596 5.11 9.41 24.34
C LEU A 596 4.15 10.13 23.41
N GLN A 597 2.89 9.73 23.45
CA GLN A 597 1.85 10.26 22.57
C GLN A 597 0.96 11.24 23.34
N LEU A 598 0.88 12.48 22.85
CA LEU A 598 0.22 13.60 23.53
C LEU A 598 -0.77 14.35 22.61
N ALA A 599 -1.02 13.82 21.42
CA ALA A 599 -1.88 14.44 20.42
C ALA A 599 -3.30 14.67 20.97
N GLY A 600 -4.01 15.68 20.47
CA GLY A 600 -5.40 15.94 20.87
C GLY A 600 -5.61 16.44 22.31
N ASN A 601 -4.55 16.87 23.00
CA ASN A 601 -4.66 17.55 24.29
C ASN A 601 -4.71 19.08 24.17
N GLY A 602 -5.17 19.75 25.22
CA GLY A 602 -5.22 21.22 25.33
C GLY A 602 -3.88 21.91 25.63
N ILE A 603 -2.75 21.29 25.28
CA ILE A 603 -1.41 21.78 25.65
C ILE A 603 -1.05 23.01 24.82
N ARG A 604 -0.88 24.16 25.49
CA ARG A 604 -0.50 25.43 24.83
C ARG A 604 1.01 25.63 24.74
N HIS A 605 1.76 25.06 25.68
CA HIS A 605 3.21 25.14 25.77
C HIS A 605 3.76 23.76 26.18
N PRO A 606 4.71 23.16 25.42
CA PRO A 606 5.35 23.65 24.20
C PRO A 606 4.42 23.83 22.99
N ARG A 607 4.89 24.55 21.97
CA ARG A 607 4.17 24.71 20.69
C ARG A 607 3.96 23.35 20.03
N ARG A 608 2.88 23.24 19.25
CA ARG A 608 2.46 22.00 18.57
C ARG A 608 3.57 21.33 17.76
N GLU A 609 4.39 22.12 17.06
CA GLU A 609 5.55 21.63 16.29
C GLU A 609 6.52 20.79 17.14
N ILE A 610 6.73 21.15 18.41
CA ILE A 610 7.63 20.43 19.33
C ILE A 610 6.92 19.23 19.95
N LEU A 611 5.61 19.30 20.14
CA LEU A 611 4.82 18.16 20.62
C LEU A 611 4.72 17.03 19.58
N GLU A 612 4.84 17.35 18.29
CA GLU A 612 4.71 16.42 17.16
C GLU A 612 6.09 15.89 16.65
N THR A 613 7.20 16.30 17.27
CA THR A 613 8.54 15.71 17.03
C THR A 613 8.67 14.31 17.62
N ASP A 614 9.75 13.59 17.28
CA ASP A 614 10.10 12.33 17.94
C ASP A 614 10.21 12.49 19.46
N THR A 615 9.76 11.46 20.19
CA THR A 615 9.71 11.46 21.66
C THR A 615 11.07 11.78 22.30
N ARG A 616 12.18 11.34 21.69
CA ARG A 616 13.52 11.63 22.22
C ARG A 616 13.85 13.12 22.15
N THR A 617 13.56 13.78 21.03
CA THR A 617 13.73 15.23 20.89
C THR A 617 12.82 16.00 21.85
N LEU A 618 11.55 15.60 21.98
CA LEU A 618 10.61 16.22 22.94
C LEU A 618 11.11 16.10 24.39
N LEU A 619 11.54 14.91 24.81
CA LEU A 619 12.07 14.69 26.17
C LEU A 619 13.37 15.48 26.40
N SER A 620 14.26 15.55 25.41
CA SER A 620 15.48 16.38 25.53
C SER A 620 15.15 17.86 25.62
N TRP A 621 14.16 18.33 24.88
CA TRP A 621 13.70 19.71 24.92
C TRP A 621 13.12 20.05 26.28
N LEU A 622 12.25 19.19 26.83
CA LEU A 622 11.68 19.35 28.17
C LEU A 622 12.77 19.37 29.25
N ARG A 623 13.78 18.50 29.14
CA ARG A 623 14.92 18.46 30.07
C ARG A 623 15.72 19.76 30.08
N SER A 624 15.89 20.42 28.93
CA SER A 624 16.59 21.71 28.84
C SER A 624 15.86 22.87 29.53
N ARG A 625 14.60 22.67 29.93
CA ARG A 625 13.74 23.67 30.58
C ARG A 625 13.52 23.40 32.07
N ILE A 626 14.19 22.38 32.62
CA ILE A 626 14.22 22.15 34.07
C ILE A 626 15.07 23.26 34.71
N PRO A 627 14.53 24.04 35.66
CA PRO A 627 15.22 25.17 36.27
C PRO A 627 16.43 24.79 37.13
#